data_AF-A0A1F8DV30-F1
#
_entry.id   AF-A0A1F8DV30-F1
#
_cell.length_a   1.000
_cell.length_b   1.000
_cell.length_c   1.000
_cell.angle_alpha   90.00
_cell.angle_beta   90.00
_cell.angle_gamma   90.00
#
_symmetry.space_group_name_H-M   'P 1'
#
loop_
_entity.id
_entity.type
_entity.pdbx_description
1 polymer ?
#
loop_
_entity_poly.entity_id
_entity_poly.type
_entity_poly.pdbx_seq_one_letter_code
_entity_poly.pdbx_strand_id
1 'polypeptide(L)'
;MATRHLIRSIILQSLYEWDFYKQKEELTAVIERNLVEFGAGIDEPEFAWKLINGVIAHMPEIDNIIRRAAPQWPLEQIPVIDRNVLRIGLYELLFADHDEIPEKVAINEAIELAKNFGGPNSGKFINGVLGTVYKEIHPITDDQKPATKNGGPEQSTEIKPNEE
;
A
#
# COMPACT_ATOMS: atom_id res chain seq x y z
N MET A 1 -9.77 -12.84 -8.56
CA MET A 1 -9.59 -11.49 -7.98
C MET A 1 -10.21 -11.38 -6.58
N ALA A 2 -11.51 -11.67 -6.41
CA ALA A 2 -12.16 -11.61 -5.10
C ALA A 2 -11.53 -12.50 -4.02
N THR A 3 -11.12 -13.74 -4.35
CA THR A 3 -10.49 -14.66 -3.40
C THR A 3 -9.17 -14.10 -2.83
N ARG A 4 -8.26 -13.61 -3.69
CA ARG A 4 -6.97 -13.05 -3.24
C ARG A 4 -7.13 -11.74 -2.47
N HIS A 5 -8.12 -10.91 -2.83
CA HIS A 5 -8.47 -9.73 -2.04
C HIS A 5 -8.95 -10.09 -0.63
N LEU A 6 -9.80 -11.12 -0.52
CA LEU A 6 -10.25 -11.65 0.76
C LEU A 6 -9.07 -12.18 1.58
N ILE A 7 -8.17 -12.96 0.96
CA ILE A 7 -6.95 -13.46 1.64
C ILE A 7 -6.10 -12.30 2.16
N ARG A 8 -5.84 -11.25 1.36
CA ARG A 8 -5.10 -10.06 1.82
C ARG A 8 -5.79 -9.39 3.01
N SER A 9 -7.12 -9.33 3.00
CA SER A 9 -7.91 -8.79 4.11
C SER A 9 -7.77 -9.63 5.38
N ILE A 10 -7.72 -10.96 5.27
CA ILE A 10 -7.49 -11.87 6.39
C ILE A 10 -6.07 -11.73 6.93
N ILE A 11 -5.07 -11.63 6.06
CA ILE A 11 -3.67 -11.40 6.45
C ILE A 11 -3.51 -10.05 7.15
N LEU A 12 -4.14 -8.99 6.65
CA LEU A 12 -4.14 -7.68 7.30
C LEU A 12 -4.75 -7.73 8.71
N GLN A 13 -5.91 -8.38 8.87
CA GLN A 13 -6.55 -8.56 10.17
C GLN A 13 -5.67 -9.35 11.14
N SER A 14 -5.02 -10.41 10.66
CA SER A 14 -4.11 -11.24 11.46
C SER A 14 -2.87 -10.46 11.90
N LEU A 15 -2.27 -9.67 11.03
CA LEU A 15 -1.15 -8.78 11.37
C LEU A 15 -1.56 -7.69 12.37
N TYR A 16 -2.75 -7.10 12.19
CA TYR A 16 -3.29 -6.12 13.13
C TYR A 16 -3.49 -6.73 14.51
N GLU A 17 -4.11 -7.91 14.58
CA GLU A 17 -4.34 -8.61 15.84
C GLU A 17 -3.02 -8.94 16.54
N TRP A 18 -2.06 -9.50 15.80
CA TRP A 18 -0.75 -9.86 16.32
C TRP A 18 -0.03 -8.62 16.88
N ASP A 19 -0.05 -7.50 16.17
CA ASP A 19 0.50 -6.23 16.65
C ASP A 19 -0.26 -5.69 17.88
N PHE A 20 -1.59 -5.74 17.87
CA PHE A 20 -2.45 -5.24 18.94
C PHE A 20 -2.18 -5.95 20.27
N TYR A 21 -1.99 -7.27 20.21
CA TYR A 21 -1.65 -8.08 21.38
C TYR A 21 -0.15 -8.12 21.68
N LYS A 22 0.66 -7.28 21.04
CA LYS A 22 2.12 -7.20 21.23
C LYS A 22 2.81 -8.53 20.98
N GLN A 23 2.36 -9.25 19.96
CA GLN A 23 2.99 -10.46 19.45
C GLN A 23 3.11 -11.57 20.50
N LYS A 24 2.14 -11.65 21.42
CA LYS A 24 2.09 -12.67 22.48
C LYS A 24 1.80 -14.06 21.96
N GLU A 25 1.02 -14.16 20.89
CA GLU A 25 0.68 -15.42 20.23
C GLU A 25 1.55 -15.61 18.99
N GLU A 26 1.75 -16.87 18.62
CA GLU A 26 2.41 -17.23 17.37
C GLU A 26 1.56 -16.78 16.20
N LEU A 27 2.16 -16.02 15.27
CA LEU A 27 1.45 -15.44 14.13
C LEU A 27 0.76 -16.50 13.26
N THR A 28 1.37 -17.68 13.12
CA THR A 28 0.79 -18.83 12.41
C THR A 28 -0.55 -19.24 13.02
N ALA A 29 -0.65 -19.32 14.35
CA ALA A 29 -1.88 -19.71 15.02
C ALA A 29 -2.99 -18.64 14.83
N VAL A 30 -2.62 -17.36 14.86
CA VAL A 30 -3.55 -16.25 14.57
C VAL A 30 -4.10 -16.37 13.15
N ILE A 31 -3.25 -16.64 12.17
CA ILE A 31 -3.63 -16.75 10.75
C ILE A 31 -4.50 -17.99 10.51
N GLU A 32 -4.14 -19.14 11.04
CA GLU A 32 -4.94 -20.37 10.92
C GLU A 32 -6.36 -20.14 11.44
N ARG A 33 -6.46 -19.55 12.64
CA ARG A 33 -7.75 -19.23 13.25
C ARG A 33 -8.57 -18.26 12.40
N ASN A 34 -7.95 -17.21 11.87
CA ASN A 34 -8.63 -16.21 11.05
C ASN A 34 -8.99 -16.72 9.65
N LEU A 35 -8.21 -17.63 9.08
CA LEU A 35 -8.56 -18.33 7.82
C LEU A 35 -9.77 -19.25 8.01
N VAL A 36 -9.87 -19.95 9.14
CA VAL A 36 -11.05 -20.77 9.45
C VAL A 36 -12.30 -19.89 9.63
N GLU A 37 -12.18 -18.76 10.33
CA GLU A 37 -13.32 -17.90 10.64
C GLU A 37 -13.82 -17.12 9.40
N PHE A 38 -12.90 -16.53 8.63
CA PHE A 38 -13.24 -15.57 7.56
C PHE A 38 -13.01 -16.11 6.15
N GLY A 39 -12.33 -17.25 6.02
CA GLY A 39 -11.89 -17.82 4.75
C GLY A 39 -12.82 -18.86 4.13
N ALA A 40 -14.08 -18.92 4.56
CA ALA A 40 -15.05 -19.85 3.99
C ALA A 40 -15.18 -19.65 2.47
N GLY A 41 -14.91 -20.70 1.70
CA GLY A 41 -14.98 -20.66 0.23
C GLY A 41 -13.71 -20.18 -0.48
N ILE A 42 -12.59 -20.03 0.23
CA ILE A 42 -11.28 -19.82 -0.40
C ILE A 42 -10.85 -21.09 -1.14
N ASP A 43 -10.44 -20.93 -2.41
CA ASP A 43 -9.94 -21.97 -3.30
C ASP A 43 -8.41 -21.97 -3.48
N GLU A 44 -7.72 -20.95 -2.95
CA GLU A 44 -6.24 -20.80 -3.00
C GLU A 44 -5.65 -20.49 -1.59
N PRO A 45 -5.82 -21.36 -0.58
CA PRO A 45 -5.34 -21.08 0.78
C PRO A 45 -3.81 -20.96 0.87
N GLU A 46 -3.06 -21.57 -0.06
CA GLU A 46 -1.60 -21.49 -0.13
C GLU A 46 -1.11 -20.06 -0.39
N PHE A 47 -1.91 -19.24 -1.06
CA PHE A 47 -1.60 -17.84 -1.31
C PHE A 47 -1.46 -17.05 0.01
N ALA A 48 -2.25 -17.38 1.03
CA ALA A 48 -2.16 -16.74 2.35
C ALA A 48 -0.79 -16.97 2.99
N TRP A 49 -0.32 -18.22 2.93
CA TRP A 49 0.98 -18.61 3.47
C TRP A 49 2.14 -18.04 2.66
N LYS A 50 2.05 -18.05 1.32
CA LYS A 50 3.05 -17.38 0.46
C LYS A 50 3.17 -15.90 0.80
N LEU A 51 2.03 -15.22 0.94
CA LEU A 51 1.98 -13.80 1.26
C LEU A 51 2.61 -13.50 2.62
N ILE A 52 2.14 -14.14 3.70
CA ILE A 52 2.64 -13.81 5.04
C ILE A 52 4.11 -14.18 5.22
N ASN A 53 4.54 -15.35 4.73
CA ASN A 53 5.92 -15.78 4.89
C ASN A 53 6.87 -14.82 4.18
N GLY A 54 6.49 -14.34 2.99
CA GLY A 54 7.24 -13.31 2.29
C GLY A 54 7.26 -11.98 3.01
N VAL A 55 6.11 -11.51 3.51
CA VAL A 55 6.04 -10.27 4.33
C VAL A 55 6.96 -10.36 5.54
N ILE A 56 6.96 -11.48 6.28
CA ILE A 56 7.78 -11.67 7.47
C ILE A 56 9.27 -11.75 7.13
N ALA A 57 9.62 -12.51 6.09
CA ALA A 57 11.02 -12.67 5.65
C ALA A 57 11.65 -11.32 5.24
N HIS A 58 10.88 -10.44 4.61
CA HIS A 58 11.34 -9.12 4.15
C HIS A 58 10.96 -7.97 5.08
N MET A 59 10.32 -8.23 6.23
CA MET A 59 9.80 -7.18 7.12
C MET A 59 10.85 -6.13 7.52
N PRO A 60 12.10 -6.48 7.89
CA PRO A 60 13.11 -5.49 8.24
C PRO A 60 13.48 -4.56 7.07
N GLU A 61 13.55 -5.10 5.85
CA GLU A 61 13.85 -4.34 4.63
C GLU A 61 12.68 -3.42 4.27
N ILE A 62 11.46 -3.97 4.29
CA ILE A 62 10.21 -3.25 4.07
C ILE A 62 10.06 -2.09 5.05
N ASP A 63 10.28 -2.32 6.34
CA ASP A 63 10.18 -1.28 7.37
C ASP A 63 11.21 -0.15 7.14
N ASN A 64 12.40 -0.46 6.65
CA ASN A 64 13.39 0.55 6.26
C ASN A 64 12.97 1.34 5.02
N ILE A 65 12.36 0.69 4.04
CA ILE A 65 11.81 1.35 2.85
C ILE A 65 10.67 2.31 3.26
N ILE A 66 9.78 1.89 4.16
CA ILE A 66 8.72 2.76 4.70
C ILE A 66 9.32 4.01 5.35
N ARG A 67 10.34 3.86 6.21
CA ARG A 67 11.01 5.00 6.86
C ARG A 67 11.61 5.98 5.85
N ARG A 68 12.15 5.49 4.73
CA ARG A 68 12.73 6.33 3.69
C ARG A 68 11.68 7.01 2.83
N ALA A 69 10.59 6.31 2.49
CA ALA A 69 9.52 6.79 1.63
C ALA A 69 8.51 7.70 2.37
N ALA A 70 8.41 7.59 3.70
CA ALA A 70 7.55 8.40 4.55
C ALA A 70 8.34 9.09 5.70
N PRO A 71 9.35 9.93 5.39
CA PRO A 71 10.29 10.45 6.40
C PRO A 71 9.64 11.37 7.45
N GLN A 72 8.47 11.92 7.15
CA GLN A 72 7.69 12.78 8.07
C GLN A 72 6.92 11.96 9.12
N TRP A 73 6.81 10.64 8.95
CA TRP A 73 6.04 9.75 9.81
C TRP A 73 6.93 8.63 10.33
N PRO A 74 7.41 8.72 11.58
CA PRO A 74 8.09 7.60 12.21
C PRO A 74 7.24 6.34 12.10
N LEU A 75 7.86 5.19 11.79
CA LEU A 75 7.14 3.93 11.53
C LEU A 75 6.19 3.55 12.68
N GLU A 76 6.59 3.85 13.91
CA GLU A 76 5.86 3.57 15.14
C GLU A 76 4.64 4.50 15.34
N GLN A 77 4.62 5.66 14.66
CA GLN A 77 3.52 6.62 14.67
C GLN A 77 2.53 6.41 13.52
N ILE A 78 2.88 5.59 12.52
CA ILE A 78 1.94 5.19 11.48
C ILE A 78 0.86 4.30 12.11
N PRO A 79 -0.44 4.56 11.83
CA PRO A 79 -1.53 3.70 12.30
C PRO A 79 -1.25 2.23 11.98
N VAL A 80 -1.54 1.33 12.92
CA VAL A 80 -1.20 -0.11 12.80
C VAL A 80 -1.75 -0.71 11.50
N ILE A 81 -2.98 -0.35 11.12
CA ILE A 81 -3.59 -0.75 9.86
C ILE A 81 -2.76 -0.27 8.67
N ASP A 82 -2.47 1.04 8.58
CA ASP A 82 -1.73 1.61 7.47
C ASP A 82 -0.32 1.02 7.36
N ARG A 83 0.36 0.82 8.49
CA ARG A 83 1.69 0.18 8.53
C ARG A 83 1.64 -1.24 7.97
N ASN A 84 0.65 -2.04 8.37
CA ASN A 84 0.53 -3.42 7.89
C ASN A 84 0.05 -3.49 6.43
N VAL A 85 -0.76 -2.54 5.97
CA VAL A 85 -1.07 -2.37 4.54
C VAL A 85 0.19 -2.02 3.73
N LEU A 86 1.03 -1.10 4.21
CA LEU A 86 2.30 -0.80 3.56
C LEU A 86 3.19 -2.03 3.50
N ARG A 87 3.25 -2.83 4.56
CA ARG A 87 4.06 -4.05 4.58
C ARG A 87 3.61 -5.07 3.53
N ILE A 88 2.30 -5.31 3.43
CA ILE A 88 1.72 -6.18 2.40
C ILE A 88 2.00 -5.61 1.01
N GLY A 89 1.66 -4.33 0.78
CA GLY A 89 1.79 -3.70 -0.53
C GLY A 89 3.23 -3.60 -1.03
N LEU A 90 4.18 -3.27 -0.14
CA LEU A 90 5.60 -3.22 -0.49
C LEU A 90 6.19 -4.61 -0.71
N TYR A 91 5.74 -5.62 0.04
CA TYR A 91 6.15 -6.98 -0.23
C TYR A 91 5.77 -7.40 -1.66
N GLU A 92 4.49 -7.23 -2.01
CA GLU A 92 4.01 -7.62 -3.33
C GLU A 92 4.60 -6.76 -4.45
N LEU A 93 4.85 -5.47 -4.18
CA LEU A 93 5.47 -4.57 -5.14
C LEU A 93 6.93 -4.97 -5.45
N LEU A 94 7.71 -5.40 -4.45
CA LEU A 94 9.16 -5.50 -4.59
C LEU A 94 9.70 -6.93 -4.66
N PHE A 95 9.00 -7.90 -4.07
CA PHE A 95 9.56 -9.24 -3.85
C PHE A 95 8.65 -10.38 -4.34
N ALA A 96 7.37 -10.11 -4.61
CA ALA A 96 6.49 -11.12 -5.19
C ALA A 96 6.83 -11.40 -6.66
N ASP A 97 6.33 -12.53 -7.15
CA ASP A 97 6.39 -12.87 -8.57
C ASP A 97 5.49 -11.93 -9.38
N HIS A 98 6.08 -11.05 -10.18
CA HIS A 98 5.36 -10.03 -10.94
C HIS A 98 4.56 -10.57 -12.13
N ASP A 99 4.88 -11.78 -12.60
CA ASP A 99 4.05 -12.48 -13.60
C ASP A 99 2.73 -12.95 -12.98
N GLU A 100 2.75 -13.25 -11.67
CA GLU A 100 1.57 -13.63 -10.90
C GLU A 100 0.79 -12.41 -10.36
N ILE A 101 1.51 -11.40 -9.86
CA ILE A 101 0.94 -10.20 -9.23
C ILE A 101 1.60 -8.97 -9.85
N PRO A 102 0.99 -8.38 -10.90
CA PRO A 102 1.51 -7.17 -11.50
C PRO A 102 1.60 -6.04 -10.46
N GLU A 103 2.67 -5.26 -10.51
CA GLU A 103 2.96 -4.21 -9.51
C GLU A 103 1.81 -3.20 -9.34
N LYS A 104 1.17 -2.82 -10.44
CA LYS A 104 0.00 -1.93 -10.42
C LYS A 104 -1.20 -2.56 -9.70
N VAL A 105 -1.35 -3.89 -9.80
CA VAL A 105 -2.37 -4.63 -9.05
C VAL A 105 -2.02 -4.63 -7.57
N ALA A 106 -0.77 -4.91 -7.19
CA ALA A 106 -0.31 -4.85 -5.80
C ALA A 106 -0.59 -3.46 -5.16
N ILE A 107 -0.28 -2.39 -5.88
CA ILE A 107 -0.55 -1.01 -5.44
C ILE A 107 -2.06 -0.78 -5.26
N ASN A 108 -2.88 -1.16 -6.26
CA ASN A 108 -4.33 -0.97 -6.19
C ASN A 108 -4.94 -1.76 -5.03
N GLU A 109 -4.54 -3.02 -4.84
CA GLU A 109 -5.04 -3.87 -3.74
C GLU A 109 -4.69 -3.27 -2.37
N ALA A 110 -3.46 -2.78 -2.18
CA ALA A 110 -3.07 -2.11 -0.94
C ALA A 110 -3.91 -0.85 -0.68
N ILE A 111 -4.20 -0.06 -1.72
CA ILE A 111 -5.06 1.14 -1.60
C ILE A 111 -6.48 0.76 -1.21
N GLU A 112 -7.04 -0.31 -1.78
CA GLU A 112 -8.39 -0.78 -1.42
C GLU A 112 -8.44 -1.30 0.01
N LEU A 113 -7.44 -2.05 0.48
CA LEU A 113 -7.33 -2.44 1.89
C LEU A 113 -7.31 -1.20 2.81
N ALA A 114 -6.52 -0.19 2.45
CA ALA A 114 -6.43 1.05 3.21
C ALA A 114 -7.76 1.80 3.32
N LYS A 115 -8.55 1.80 2.24
CA LYS A 115 -9.89 2.42 2.23
C LYS A 115 -10.89 1.64 3.07
N ASN A 116 -10.79 0.31 3.07
CA ASN A 116 -11.73 -0.57 3.77
C ASN A 116 -11.49 -0.62 5.28
N PHE A 117 -10.23 -0.60 5.70
CA PHE A 117 -9.85 -0.79 7.11
C PHE A 117 -9.25 0.45 7.78
N GLY A 118 -8.77 1.42 7.00
CA GLY A 118 -8.11 2.62 7.51
C GLY A 118 -9.06 3.81 7.74
N GLY A 119 -8.45 4.98 7.95
CA GLY A 119 -9.16 6.24 8.10
C GLY A 119 -9.39 6.96 6.75
N PRO A 120 -10.05 8.14 6.77
CA PRO A 120 -10.40 8.88 5.55
C PRO A 120 -9.22 9.25 4.64
N ASN A 121 -8.01 9.33 5.19
CA ASN A 121 -6.79 9.69 4.45
C ASN A 121 -5.89 8.48 4.14
N SER A 122 -6.19 7.28 4.65
CA SER A 122 -5.34 6.10 4.53
C SER A 122 -5.08 5.73 3.07
N GLY A 123 -6.11 5.66 2.23
CA GLY A 123 -5.93 5.36 0.80
C GLY A 123 -5.00 6.33 0.06
N LYS A 124 -5.06 7.62 0.39
CA LYS A 124 -4.16 8.63 -0.21
C LYS A 124 -2.72 8.47 0.29
N PHE A 125 -2.56 8.21 1.58
CA PHE A 125 -1.26 7.97 2.20
C PHE A 125 -0.56 6.75 1.59
N ILE A 126 -1.23 5.60 1.54
CA ILE A 126 -0.71 4.36 0.96
C ILE A 126 -0.32 4.56 -0.52
N ASN A 127 -1.19 5.20 -1.31
CA ASN A 127 -0.90 5.53 -2.71
C ASN A 127 0.35 6.41 -2.85
N GLY A 128 0.53 7.40 -1.97
CA GLY A 128 1.69 8.28 -1.99
C GLY A 128 3.00 7.54 -1.71
N VAL A 129 3.01 6.68 -0.69
CA VAL A 129 4.20 5.90 -0.31
C VAL A 129 4.55 4.86 -1.38
N LEU A 130 3.60 4.01 -1.78
CA LEU A 130 3.84 2.98 -2.79
C LEU A 130 4.17 3.58 -4.15
N GLY A 131 3.52 4.69 -4.53
CA GLY A 131 3.80 5.40 -5.78
C GLY A 131 5.18 6.07 -5.80
N THR A 132 5.73 6.45 -4.64
CA THR A 132 7.11 6.95 -4.53
C THR A 132 8.09 5.79 -4.80
N VAL A 133 7.90 4.66 -4.13
CA VAL A 133 8.75 3.47 -4.31
C VAL A 133 8.67 2.94 -5.73
N TYR A 134 7.48 2.88 -6.33
CA TYR A 134 7.27 2.45 -7.71
C TYR A 134 8.10 3.27 -8.72
N LYS A 135 8.19 4.60 -8.52
CA LYS A 135 9.00 5.49 -9.38
C LYS A 135 10.50 5.34 -9.16
N GLU A 136 10.93 4.99 -7.95
CA GLU A 136 12.36 4.73 -7.67
C GLU A 136 12.85 3.49 -8.42
N ILE A 137 12.03 2.43 -8.50
CA ILE A 137 12.38 1.19 -9.22
C ILE A 137 12.15 1.30 -10.74
N HIS A 138 11.25 2.19 -11.19
CA HIS A 138 11.03 2.55 -12.59
C HIS A 138 11.44 3.99 -12.86
N PRO A 139 12.76 4.32 -12.84
CA PRO A 139 13.20 5.65 -13.18
C PRO A 139 12.73 5.98 -14.59
N ILE A 140 12.00 7.09 -14.72
CA ILE A 140 11.59 7.61 -16.02
C ILE A 140 12.87 7.88 -16.80
N THR A 141 13.15 7.08 -17.83
CA THR A 141 14.10 7.46 -18.88
C THR A 141 13.50 8.68 -19.58
N ASP A 142 14.29 9.72 -19.80
CA ASP A 142 13.90 11.07 -20.24
C ASP A 142 12.97 11.09 -21.50
N ASP A 143 12.91 9.99 -22.24
CA ASP A 143 12.09 9.78 -23.44
C ASP A 143 10.56 9.61 -23.20
N GLN A 144 10.09 9.49 -21.95
CA GLN A 144 8.66 9.28 -21.64
C GLN A 144 8.00 10.43 -20.88
N LYS A 145 8.61 11.62 -20.84
CA LYS A 145 7.97 12.79 -20.25
C LYS A 145 6.70 13.13 -21.07
N PRO A 146 5.48 13.07 -20.50
CA PRO A 146 4.32 13.57 -21.22
C PRO A 146 4.57 15.04 -21.50
N ALA A 147 4.38 15.47 -22.74
CA ALA A 147 4.55 16.85 -23.16
C ALA A 147 3.77 17.76 -22.19
N THR A 148 4.51 18.46 -21.32
CA THR A 148 3.96 19.57 -20.55
C THR A 148 3.43 20.56 -21.57
N LYS A 149 2.10 20.63 -21.71
CA LYS A 149 1.44 21.71 -22.42
C LYS A 149 1.68 23.00 -21.63
N ASN A 150 2.80 23.66 -21.91
CA ASN A 150 3.04 25.05 -21.55
C ASN A 150 2.66 25.94 -22.74
N GLY A 151 1.88 27.00 -22.44
CA GLY A 151 1.58 28.15 -23.30
C GLY A 151 0.11 28.18 -23.76
N GLY A 152 -0.73 29.16 -23.42
CA GLY A 152 -0.62 30.48 -22.78
C GLY A 152 -2.00 31.18 -22.98
N PRO A 153 -2.14 32.52 -22.91
CA PRO A 153 -1.36 33.56 -22.25
C PRO A 153 -2.17 34.29 -21.14
N GLU A 154 -1.44 34.99 -20.27
CA GLU A 154 -1.97 36.07 -19.44
C GLU A 154 -2.69 37.12 -20.31
N GLN A 155 -3.95 37.41 -20.01
CA GLN A 155 -4.58 38.67 -20.40
C GLN A 155 -4.82 39.51 -19.15
N SER A 156 -3.91 40.45 -18.97
CA SER A 156 -4.08 41.68 -18.21
C SER A 156 -5.34 42.41 -18.66
N THR A 157 -6.37 42.45 -17.81
CA THR A 157 -7.45 43.44 -17.93
C THR A 157 -7.10 44.66 -17.12
N GLU A 158 -6.77 45.73 -17.85
CA GLU A 158 -6.71 47.11 -17.38
C GLU A 158 -7.96 47.49 -16.59
N ILE A 159 -7.74 48.04 -15.40
CA ILE A 159 -8.72 48.77 -14.63
C ILE A 159 -8.86 50.15 -15.30
N LYS A 160 -10.03 50.45 -15.88
CA LYS A 160 -10.38 51.83 -16.25
C LYS A 160 -11.01 52.53 -15.04
N PRO A 161 -10.66 53.81 -14.77
CA PRO A 161 -11.32 54.60 -13.75
C PRO A 161 -12.68 55.07 -14.25
N ASN A 162 -13.72 54.96 -13.41
CA ASN A 162 -14.98 55.66 -13.64
C ASN A 162 -14.83 57.12 -13.19
N GLU A 163 -14.96 58.03 -14.15
CA GLU A 163 -15.31 59.43 -13.91
C GLU A 163 -16.84 59.59 -14.06
N GLU A 164 -17.40 60.39 -13.14
CA GLU A 164 -18.79 60.90 -13.01
C GLU A 164 -19.91 59.94 -12.55
#